data_AF-A0A926MHE8-F1
#
_entry.id   AF-A0A926MHE8-F1
#
_cell.length_a   1.000
_cell.length_b   1.000
_cell.length_c   1.000
_cell.angle_alpha   90.00
_cell.angle_beta   90.00
_cell.angle_gamma   90.00
#
_symmetry.space_group_name_H-M   'P 1'
#
loop_
_entity.id
_entity.type
_entity.pdbx_description
1 polymer ?
#
loop_
_entity_poly.entity_id
_entity_poly.type
_entity_poly.pdbx_seq_one_letter_code
_entity_poly.pdbx_strand_id
1 'polypeptide(L)'
;MPIKSLKYNFWKFTPYDYNFLLKFPNNYEQKSLLNEFERDEISSLLAKNNNRNLLNINFWNKRLYIDDFSKIKNNNFEKSFLNLFFLTKNNENKNFELKKYFVLNYDYFSEKNKKIILDNY
;
A
#
# COMPACT_ATOMS: atom_id res chain seq x y z
N MET A 1 33.84 -15.52 -1.64
CA MET A 1 32.56 -14.76 -1.72
C MET A 1 31.41 -15.76 -1.72
N PRO A 2 30.33 -15.57 -0.94
CA PRO A 2 29.25 -16.54 -0.93
C PRO A 2 28.54 -16.52 -2.30
N ILE A 3 28.37 -17.70 -2.88
CA ILE A 3 27.64 -17.89 -4.13
C ILE A 3 26.20 -17.49 -3.84
N LYS A 4 25.74 -16.38 -4.46
CA LYS A 4 24.34 -15.98 -4.42
C LYS A 4 23.51 -17.16 -4.92
N SER A 5 22.61 -17.69 -4.08
CA SER A 5 21.86 -18.90 -4.38
C SER A 5 21.06 -18.75 -5.67
N LEU A 6 20.80 -19.86 -6.38
CA LEU A 6 19.92 -19.90 -7.54
C LEU A 6 18.59 -19.17 -7.25
N LYS A 7 18.07 -19.39 -6.03
CA LYS A 7 16.91 -18.70 -5.46
C LYS A 7 17.06 -17.17 -5.51
N TYR A 8 18.17 -16.59 -5.06
CA TYR A 8 18.41 -15.14 -5.12
C TYR A 8 18.40 -14.57 -6.56
N ASN A 9 18.85 -15.35 -7.55
CA ASN A 9 18.78 -14.92 -8.95
C ASN A 9 17.35 -14.97 -9.51
N PHE A 10 16.57 -16.01 -9.18
CA PHE A 10 15.16 -16.09 -9.58
C PHE A 10 14.30 -14.98 -8.97
N TRP A 11 14.62 -14.54 -7.76
CA TRP A 11 13.94 -13.41 -7.09
C TRP A 11 14.01 -12.12 -7.92
N LYS A 12 15.04 -11.90 -8.73
CA LYS A 12 15.14 -10.72 -9.61
C LYS A 12 14.10 -10.74 -10.74
N PHE A 13 13.72 -11.92 -11.23
CA PHE A 13 12.91 -12.12 -12.43
C PHE A 13 11.43 -12.40 -12.17
N THR A 14 11.06 -12.88 -10.99
CA THR A 14 9.65 -12.98 -10.61
C THR A 14 9.12 -11.58 -10.25
N PRO A 15 7.95 -11.14 -10.76
CA PRO A 15 7.24 -10.04 -10.13
C PRO A 15 7.07 -10.49 -8.67
N TYR A 16 7.66 -9.76 -7.74
CA TYR A 16 7.54 -10.14 -6.34
C TYR A 16 6.06 -10.02 -6.02
N ASP A 17 5.39 -11.16 -5.96
CA ASP A 17 4.03 -11.22 -5.49
C ASP A 17 4.10 -10.76 -4.05
N TYR A 18 3.68 -9.51 -3.82
CA TYR A 18 3.70 -8.90 -2.50
C TYR A 18 2.91 -9.77 -1.51
N ASN A 19 1.89 -10.49 -2.00
CA ASN A 19 1.11 -11.43 -1.21
C ASN A 19 1.97 -12.63 -0.78
N PHE A 20 2.78 -13.18 -1.69
CA PHE A 20 3.74 -14.22 -1.34
C PHE A 20 4.79 -13.72 -0.33
N LEU A 21 5.34 -12.51 -0.52
CA LEU A 21 6.32 -11.95 0.41
C LEU A 21 5.75 -11.66 1.80
N LEU A 22 4.46 -11.31 1.88
CA LEU A 22 3.77 -11.16 3.16
C LEU A 22 3.61 -12.50 3.88
N LYS A 23 3.53 -13.61 3.14
CA LYS A 23 3.38 -14.95 3.71
C LYS A 23 4.72 -15.59 4.02
N PHE A 24 5.69 -15.54 3.13
CA PHE A 24 6.94 -16.28 3.26
C PHE A 24 8.15 -15.37 2.97
N PRO A 25 9.29 -15.52 3.69
CA PRO A 25 9.56 -16.49 4.76
C PRO A 25 9.14 -16.05 6.17
N ASN A 26 8.76 -14.78 6.34
CA ASN A 26 8.67 -14.18 7.67
C ASN A 26 7.24 -14.10 8.24
N ASN A 27 6.23 -14.66 7.55
CA ASN A 27 4.82 -14.65 7.96
C ASN A 27 4.31 -13.25 8.39
N TYR A 28 4.69 -12.20 7.67
CA TYR A 28 4.25 -10.82 7.93
C TYR A 28 2.72 -10.65 7.97
N GLU A 29 1.97 -11.47 7.23
CA GLU A 29 0.50 -11.48 7.27
C GLU A 29 -0.06 -11.85 8.65
N GLN A 30 0.70 -12.58 9.48
CA GLN A 30 0.31 -12.98 10.83
C GLN A 30 0.71 -11.95 11.89
N LYS A 31 1.51 -10.94 11.53
CA LYS A 31 1.95 -9.90 12.47
C LYS A 31 0.82 -8.93 12.79
N SER A 32 0.88 -8.34 13.97
CA SER A 32 -0.12 -7.40 14.45
C SER A 32 0.08 -6.03 13.83
N LEU A 33 -0.97 -5.50 13.20
CA LEU A 33 -0.99 -4.10 12.79
C LEU A 33 -1.15 -3.14 13.95
N LEU A 34 -1.38 -3.59 15.19
CA LEU A 34 -1.38 -2.70 16.37
C LEU A 34 0.04 -2.41 16.85
N ASN A 35 0.99 -3.32 16.60
CA ASN A 35 2.39 -3.12 16.92
C ASN A 35 3.07 -2.25 15.85
N GLU A 36 3.63 -1.11 16.27
CA GLU A 36 4.27 -0.16 15.35
C GLU A 36 5.51 -0.73 14.67
N PHE A 37 6.35 -1.45 15.41
CA PHE A 37 7.55 -2.06 14.85
C PHE A 37 7.18 -3.07 13.74
N GLU A 38 6.16 -3.89 13.99
CA GLU A 38 5.68 -4.85 12.99
C GLU A 38 5.07 -4.16 11.77
N ARG A 39 4.29 -3.09 11.97
CA ARG A 39 3.78 -2.26 10.87
C ARG A 39 4.89 -1.67 10.02
N ASP A 40 5.93 -1.13 10.64
CA ASP A 40 7.04 -0.48 9.95
C ASP A 40 7.84 -1.47 9.11
N GLU A 41 8.05 -2.69 9.61
CA GLU A 41 8.65 -3.76 8.82
C GLU A 41 7.81 -4.12 7.59
N ILE A 42 6.49 -4.27 7.77
CA ILE A 42 5.56 -4.57 6.68
C ILE A 42 5.56 -3.43 5.65
N SER A 43 5.48 -2.17 6.11
CA SER A 43 5.45 -1.00 5.22
C SER A 43 6.76 -0.87 4.44
N SER A 44 7.91 -1.12 5.09
CA SER A 44 9.23 -1.15 4.44
C SER A 44 9.32 -2.25 3.35
N LEU A 45 8.78 -3.44 3.62
CA LEU A 45 8.71 -4.53 2.64
C LEU A 45 7.86 -4.16 1.43
N LEU A 46 6.66 -3.62 1.67
CA LEU A 46 5.74 -3.20 0.61
C LEU A 46 6.32 -2.03 -0.19
N ALA A 47 7.01 -1.09 0.45
CA ALA A 47 7.61 0.06 -0.19
C ALA A 47 8.64 -0.32 -1.27
N LYS A 48 9.43 -1.38 -1.05
CA LYS A 48 10.36 -1.94 -2.05
C LYS A 48 9.66 -2.47 -3.29
N ASN A 49 8.36 -2.77 -3.19
CA ASN A 49 7.54 -3.37 -4.24
C ASN A 49 6.62 -2.38 -4.95
N ASN A 50 6.65 -1.10 -4.56
CA ASN A 50 5.80 -0.04 -5.13
C ASN A 50 5.89 0.05 -6.65
N ASN A 51 7.10 0.15 -7.18
CA ASN A 51 7.30 0.38 -8.61
C ASN A 51 6.80 -0.83 -9.43
N ARG A 52 6.97 -2.05 -8.90
CA ARG A 52 6.55 -3.29 -9.57
C ARG A 52 5.03 -3.48 -9.52
N ASN A 53 4.38 -2.94 -8.50
CA ASN A 53 2.93 -3.07 -8.28
C ASN A 53 2.19 -1.75 -8.50
N LEU A 54 2.78 -0.81 -9.25
CA LEU A 54 2.24 0.54 -9.43
C LEU A 54 0.81 0.53 -9.98
N LEU A 55 0.49 -0.41 -10.87
CA LEU A 55 -0.82 -0.54 -11.49
C LEU A 55 -1.71 -1.63 -10.85
N ASN A 56 -1.28 -2.20 -9.73
CA ASN A 56 -2.00 -3.29 -9.07
C ASN A 56 -2.97 -2.73 -8.01
N ILE A 57 -4.27 -2.79 -8.31
CA ILE A 57 -5.34 -2.32 -7.41
C ILE A 57 -5.32 -3.05 -6.06
N ASN A 58 -5.13 -4.37 -6.06
CA ASN A 58 -5.13 -5.17 -4.84
C ASN A 58 -3.94 -4.85 -3.93
N PHE A 59 -2.80 -4.52 -4.54
CA PHE A 59 -1.62 -4.04 -3.82
C PHE A 59 -1.92 -2.74 -3.09
N TRP A 60 -2.43 -1.73 -3.81
CA TRP A 60 -2.74 -0.44 -3.21
C TRP A 60 -3.87 -0.50 -2.18
N ASN A 61 -4.85 -1.38 -2.38
CA ASN A 61 -5.91 -1.62 -1.39
C ASN A 61 -5.34 -2.21 -0.09
N LYS A 62 -4.49 -3.24 -0.19
CA LYS A 62 -3.80 -3.82 0.98
C LYS A 62 -2.90 -2.78 1.66
N ARG A 63 -2.22 -1.97 0.86
CA ARG A 63 -1.29 -0.96 1.37
C ARG A 63 -2.00 0.18 2.08
N LEU A 64 -3.11 0.67 1.53
CA LEU A 64 -3.98 1.65 2.20
C LEU A 64 -4.46 1.11 3.54
N TYR A 65 -4.92 -0.14 3.60
CA TYR A 65 -5.34 -0.77 4.85
C TYR A 65 -4.25 -0.78 5.93
N ILE A 66 -2.99 -1.05 5.55
CA ILE A 66 -1.87 -1.06 6.50
C ILE A 66 -1.46 0.36 6.89
N ASP A 67 -1.35 1.26 5.92
CA ASP A 67 -0.92 2.65 6.14
C ASP A 67 -1.96 3.43 6.97
N ASP A 68 -3.25 3.06 6.92
CA ASP A 68 -4.32 3.70 7.72
C ASP A 68 -4.06 3.63 9.23
N PHE A 69 -3.44 2.55 9.73
CA PHE A 69 -3.06 2.42 11.14
C PHE A 69 -1.99 3.43 11.57
N SER A 70 -1.23 3.97 10.62
CA SER A 70 -0.16 4.94 10.87
C SER A 70 -0.47 6.33 10.33
N LYS A 71 -1.71 6.61 9.90
CA LYS A 71 -2.11 7.87 9.25
C LYS A 71 -1.91 9.13 10.10
N ILE A 72 -1.94 8.98 11.43
CA ILE A 72 -1.68 10.08 12.38
C ILE A 72 -0.18 10.45 12.39
N LYS A 73 0.69 9.47 12.13
CA LYS A 73 2.14 9.60 12.25
C LYS A 73 2.83 9.89 10.93
N ASN A 74 2.30 9.37 9.82
CA ASN A 74 2.88 9.54 8.50
C ASN A 74 1.82 9.68 7.41
N ASN A 75 2.22 10.29 6.29
CA ASN A 75 1.33 10.57 5.16
C ASN A 75 1.42 9.49 4.07
N ASN A 76 1.93 8.28 4.39
CA ASN A 76 2.01 7.19 3.41
C ASN A 76 0.61 6.77 2.95
N PHE A 77 -0.37 6.86 3.85
CA PHE A 77 -1.76 6.53 3.55
C PHE A 77 -2.32 7.41 2.42
N GLU A 78 -1.96 8.70 2.34
CA GLU A 78 -2.40 9.59 1.25
C GLU A 78 -1.91 9.10 -0.11
N LYS A 79 -0.65 8.65 -0.18
CA LYS A 79 -0.07 8.08 -1.41
C LYS A 79 -0.80 6.80 -1.79
N SER A 80 -1.05 5.92 -0.84
CA SER A 80 -1.76 4.66 -1.08
C SER A 80 -3.22 4.93 -1.53
N PHE A 81 -3.88 5.90 -0.90
CA PHE A 81 -5.22 6.35 -1.27
C PHE A 81 -5.26 6.89 -2.69
N LEU A 82 -4.40 7.86 -3.04
CA LEU A 82 -4.40 8.48 -4.36
C LEU A 82 -4.17 7.46 -5.49
N ASN A 83 -3.19 6.56 -5.33
CA ASN A 83 -2.96 5.52 -6.32
C ASN A 83 -4.19 4.63 -6.50
N LEU A 84 -4.82 4.22 -5.40
CA LEU A 84 -6.02 3.40 -5.46
C LEU A 84 -7.20 4.14 -6.09
N PHE A 85 -7.41 5.41 -5.71
CA PHE A 85 -8.48 6.28 -6.20
C PHE A 85 -8.39 6.46 -7.71
N PHE A 86 -7.21 6.77 -8.25
CA PHE A 86 -7.02 6.93 -9.69
C PHE A 86 -7.16 5.60 -10.45
N LEU A 87 -6.61 4.50 -9.93
CA LEU A 87 -6.70 3.20 -10.58
C LEU A 87 -8.13 2.65 -10.61
N THR A 88 -8.97 3.06 -9.67
CA THR A 88 -10.36 2.58 -9.53
C THR A 88 -11.40 3.58 -10.02
N LYS A 89 -10.99 4.64 -10.73
CA LYS A 89 -11.90 5.69 -11.24
C LYS A 89 -13.10 5.13 -12.02
N ASN A 90 -12.87 4.11 -12.84
CA ASN A 90 -13.88 3.45 -13.67
C ASN A 90 -14.65 2.33 -12.95
N ASN A 91 -14.33 2.03 -11.69
CA ASN A 91 -15.05 1.08 -10.85
C ASN A 91 -15.95 1.88 -9.89
N GLU A 92 -17.22 2.08 -10.27
CA GLU A 92 -18.16 2.95 -9.56
C GLU A 92 -18.29 2.60 -8.07
N ASN A 93 -18.47 1.31 -7.76
CA ASN A 93 -18.61 0.84 -6.38
C ASN A 93 -17.37 1.16 -5.56
N LYS A 94 -16.18 0.82 -6.08
CA LYS A 94 -14.93 1.04 -5.34
C LYS A 94 -14.61 2.52 -5.19
N ASN A 95 -14.85 3.30 -6.24
CA ASN A 95 -14.67 4.74 -6.22
C ASN A 95 -15.59 5.39 -5.16
N PHE A 96 -16.86 4.97 -5.08
CA PHE A 96 -17.79 5.45 -4.07
C PHE A 96 -17.35 5.13 -2.63
N GLU A 97 -16.79 3.94 -2.38
CA GLU A 97 -16.18 3.61 -1.08
C GLU A 97 -15.02 4.54 -0.73
N LEU A 98 -14.14 4.82 -1.68
CA LEU A 98 -12.98 5.69 -1.45
C LEU A 98 -13.38 7.13 -1.23
N LYS A 99 -14.41 7.62 -1.92
CA LYS A 99 -15.03 8.92 -1.67
C LYS A 99 -15.57 9.02 -0.25
N LYS A 100 -16.29 8.01 0.23
CA LYS A 100 -16.72 7.94 1.64
C LYS A 100 -15.55 7.93 2.60
N TYR A 101 -14.53 7.12 2.32
CA TYR A 101 -13.32 7.07 3.13
C TYR A 101 -12.64 8.45 3.20
N PHE A 102 -12.52 9.16 2.08
CA PHE A 102 -11.95 10.51 2.03
C PHE A 102 -12.71 11.49 2.93
N VAL A 103 -14.05 11.50 2.84
CA VAL A 103 -14.89 12.37 3.68
C VAL A 103 -14.72 12.04 5.17
N LEU A 104 -14.73 10.76 5.54
CA LEU A 104 -14.58 10.33 6.93
C LEU A 104 -13.19 10.61 7.53
N ASN A 105 -12.17 10.72 6.67
CA ASN A 105 -10.78 10.94 7.08
C ASN A 105 -10.24 12.29 6.61
N TYR A 106 -11.13 13.24 6.29
CA TYR A 106 -10.78 14.49 5.60
C TYR A 106 -9.65 15.24 6.29
N ASP A 107 -9.68 15.34 7.61
CA ASP A 107 -8.71 16.09 8.41
C ASP A 107 -7.29 15.50 8.35
N TYR A 108 -7.15 14.21 8.00
CA TYR A 108 -5.84 13.58 7.86
C TYR A 108 -5.16 13.89 6.53
N PHE A 109 -5.89 14.36 5.52
CA PHE A 109 -5.31 14.67 4.22
C PHE A 109 -4.68 16.06 4.20
N SER A 110 -3.51 16.16 3.55
CA SER A 110 -2.88 17.43 3.22
C SER A 110 -3.77 18.26 2.28
N GLU A 111 -3.75 19.59 2.43
CA GLU A 111 -4.50 20.52 1.57
C GLU A 111 -4.23 20.32 0.08
N LYS A 112 -2.96 19.99 -0.26
CA LYS A 112 -2.57 19.63 -1.62
C LYS A 112 -3.38 18.44 -2.14
N ASN A 113 -3.46 17.35 -1.38
CA ASN A 113 -4.11 16.12 -1.83
C ASN A 113 -5.64 16.23 -1.74
N LYS A 114 -6.18 16.98 -0.77
CA LYS A 114 -7.61 17.35 -0.76
C LYS A 114 -8.02 17.99 -2.08
N LYS A 115 -7.27 18.99 -2.55
CA LYS A 115 -7.54 19.65 -3.83
C LYS A 115 -7.51 18.67 -5.01
N ILE A 116 -6.48 17.84 -5.11
CA ILE A 116 -6.35 16.83 -6.18
C ILE A 116 -7.56 15.88 -6.21
N ILE A 117 -8.02 15.44 -5.05
CA ILE A 117 -9.15 14.52 -4.91
C ILE A 117 -10.45 15.23 -5.32
N LEU A 118 -10.68 16.45 -4.83
CA LEU A 118 -11.88 17.24 -5.15
C LEU A 118 -11.98 17.59 -6.64
N ASP A 119 -10.86 17.91 -7.29
CA ASP A 119 -10.81 18.18 -8.74
C ASP A 119 -11.16 16.93 -9.58
N ASN A 120 -11.10 15.74 -8.99
CA ASN A 120 -11.36 14.45 -9.65
C ASN A 120 -12.55 13.69 -9.05
N TYR A 121 -13.35 14.36 -8.23
CA TYR A 121 -14.48 13.79 -7.49
C TYR A 121 -15.71 13.56 -8.38
#